data_AF-A0AA86RRV4-F1
#
_entry.id   AF-A0AA86RRV4-F1
#
_cell.length_a   1.000
_cell.length_b   1.000
_cell.length_c   1.000
_cell.angle_alpha   90.00
_cell.angle_beta   90.00
_cell.angle_gamma   90.00
#
_symmetry.space_group_name_H-M   'P 1'
#
loop_
_entity.id
_entity.type
_entity.pdbx_description
1 polymer ?
#
loop_
_entity_poly.entity_id
_entity_poly.type
_entity_poly.pdbx_seq_one_letter_code
_entity_poly.pdbx_strand_id
1 'polypeptide(L)' 'MPDTVKLPAWAESPVDFVHKHRMALESEYVSANLHEWIDLIFGYKQQGKEAIAANNVFFYITYEWDSRGAAIN' A
#
# COMPACT_ATOMS: atom_id res chain seq x y z
N MET A 1 -32.11 5.23 -2.82
CA MET A 1 -30.99 6.06 -3.31
C MET A 1 -29.73 5.30 -2.94
N PRO A 2 -28.90 4.84 -3.88
CA PRO A 2 -27.74 4.03 -3.52
C PRO A 2 -26.77 4.86 -2.65
N ASP A 3 -26.13 4.19 -1.69
CA ASP A 3 -25.20 4.79 -0.73
C ASP A 3 -24.06 5.52 -1.46
N THR A 4 -24.15 6.85 -1.51
CA THR A 4 -23.09 7.67 -2.10
C THR A 4 -21.99 7.89 -1.08
N VAL A 5 -20.73 7.66 -1.47
CA VAL A 5 -19.56 7.84 -0.60
C VAL A 5 -19.50 9.28 -0.11
N LYS A 6 -19.40 9.47 1.22
CA LYS A 6 -19.24 10.80 1.83
C LYS A 6 -17.85 11.33 1.52
N LEU A 7 -17.79 12.45 0.81
CA LEU A 7 -16.53 13.11 0.48
C LEU A 7 -16.00 13.92 1.67
N PRO A 8 -14.67 14.02 1.82
CA PRO A 8 -14.07 14.92 2.80
C PRO A 8 -14.33 16.39 2.41
N ALA A 9 -14.30 17.28 3.40
CA ALA A 9 -14.64 18.71 3.21
C ALA A 9 -13.74 19.45 2.20
N TRP A 10 -12.57 18.92 1.89
CA TRP A 10 -11.64 19.47 0.90
C TRP A 10 -11.93 19.01 -0.53
N ALA A 11 -12.86 18.07 -0.75
CA ALA A 11 -13.24 17.58 -2.07
C ALA A 11 -14.66 18.00 -2.43
N GLU A 12 -14.82 18.72 -3.53
CA GLU A 12 -16.11 19.27 -3.97
C GLU A 12 -16.95 18.25 -4.74
N SER A 13 -16.28 17.27 -5.37
CA SER A 13 -16.91 16.20 -6.14
C SER A 13 -16.00 14.96 -6.16
N PRO A 14 -16.51 13.78 -6.54
CA PRO A 14 -15.66 12.59 -6.69
C PRO A 14 -14.53 12.79 -7.72
N VAL A 15 -14.76 13.62 -8.75
CA VAL A 15 -13.77 13.96 -9.76
C VAL A 15 -12.65 14.82 -9.14
N ASP A 16 -13.01 15.83 -8.37
CA ASP A 16 -12.05 16.68 -7.64
C ASP A 16 -11.25 15.89 -6.59
N PHE A 17 -11.91 14.96 -5.89
CA PHE A 17 -11.27 14.03 -4.96
C PHE A 17 -10.15 13.22 -5.63
N VAL A 18 -10.43 12.61 -6.79
CA VAL A 18 -9.45 11.82 -7.55
C VAL A 18 -8.35 12.72 -8.13
N HIS A 19 -8.70 13.91 -8.60
CA HIS A 19 -7.73 14.86 -9.13
C HIS A 19 -6.70 15.27 -8.07
N LYS A 20 -7.16 15.64 -6.87
CA LYS A 20 -6.28 16.00 -5.74
C LYS A 20 -5.41 14.82 -5.29
N HIS A 21 -5.93 13.61 -5.26
CA HIS A 21 -5.13 12.41 -4.98
C HIS A 21 -4.04 12.17 -6.02
N ARG A 22 -4.34 12.36 -7.32
CA ARG A 22 -3.34 12.26 -8.38
C ARG A 22 -2.25 13.31 -8.20
N MET A 23 -2.63 14.56 -7.91
CA MET A 23 -1.66 15.63 -7.65
C MET A 23 -0.76 15.30 -6.44
N ALA A 24 -1.31 14.73 -5.37
CA ALA A 24 -0.52 14.30 -4.22
C ALA A 24 0.44 13.16 -4.57
N LEU A 25 -0.01 12.18 -5.35
CA LEU A 25 0.81 11.04 -5.80
C LEU A 25 2.01 11.48 -6.67
N GLU A 26 1.81 12.49 -7.51
CA GLU A 26 2.85 13.04 -8.39
C GLU A 26 3.70 14.15 -7.73
N SER A 27 3.50 14.40 -6.42
CA SER A 27 4.24 15.44 -5.70
C SER A 27 5.68 15.01 -5.44
N GLU A 28 6.60 15.98 -5.35
CA GLU A 28 8.02 15.72 -5.05
C GLU A 28 8.21 14.91 -3.76
N TYR A 29 7.37 15.17 -2.75
CA TYR A 29 7.41 14.42 -1.50
C TYR A 29 7.12 12.94 -1.73
N VAL A 30 6.06 12.61 -2.46
CA VAL A 30 5.75 11.21 -2.75
C VAL A 30 6.80 10.62 -3.66
N SER A 31 7.23 11.31 -4.72
CA SER A 31 8.29 10.81 -5.60
C SER A 31 9.58 10.48 -4.85
N ALA A 32 9.98 11.29 -3.87
CA ALA A 32 11.17 11.05 -3.07
C ALA A 32 11.03 9.85 -2.11
N ASN A 33 9.82 9.53 -1.65
CA ASN A 33 9.59 8.51 -0.62
C ASN A 33 8.86 7.25 -1.13
N LEU A 34 8.39 7.23 -2.40
CA LEU A 34 7.58 6.13 -2.94
C LEU A 34 8.33 4.78 -2.90
N HIS A 35 9.65 4.82 -3.05
CA HIS A 35 10.49 3.62 -2.99
C HIS A 35 10.39 2.90 -1.63
N GLU A 36 10.17 3.62 -0.53
CA GLU A 36 10.01 3.01 0.79
C GLU A 36 8.72 2.17 0.86
N TRP A 37 7.64 2.61 0.21
CA TRP A 37 6.42 1.83 0.09
C TRP A 37 6.61 0.61 -0.82
N ILE A 38 7.35 0.77 -1.92
CA ILE A 38 7.72 -0.35 -2.79
C ILE A 38 8.51 -1.40 -2.01
N ASP A 39 9.43 -1.00 -1.13
CA ASP A 39 10.19 -1.92 -0.29
C ASP A 39 9.31 -2.77 0.63
N LEU A 40 8.19 -2.21 1.12
CA LEU A 40 7.21 -2.92 1.95
C LEU A 40 6.39 -3.91 1.14
N ILE A 41 5.91 -3.52 -0.04
CA ILE A 41 4.95 -4.33 -0.80
C ILE A 41 5.62 -5.35 -1.71
N PHE A 42 6.74 -4.98 -2.34
CA PHE A 42 7.43 -5.78 -3.36
C PHE A 42 8.91 -6.01 -3.08
N GLY A 43 9.50 -5.23 -2.17
CA GLY A 43 10.93 -5.32 -1.88
C GLY A 43 11.26 -6.15 -0.65
N TYR A 44 12.43 -5.87 -0.08
CA TYR A 44 13.04 -6.70 0.95
C TYR A 44 12.34 -6.61 2.32
N LYS A 45 11.48 -5.60 2.55
CA LYS A 45 10.69 -5.45 3.79
C LYS A 45 9.34 -6.17 3.73
N GLN A 46 9.09 -6.98 2.69
CA GLN A 46 7.86 -7.77 2.56
C GLN A 46 7.85 -9.01 3.48
N GLN A 47 9.02 -9.60 3.76
CA GLN A 47 9.16 -10.84 4.53
C GLN A 47 10.39 -10.80 5.46
N GLY A 48 10.52 -11.81 6.34
CA GLY A 48 11.68 -11.97 7.21
C GLY A 48 11.75 -10.94 8.35
N LYS A 49 12.96 -10.71 8.86
CA LYS A 49 13.21 -9.83 10.02
C LYS A 49 12.84 -8.37 9.72
N GLU A 50 13.04 -7.92 8.49
CA GLU A 50 12.77 -6.54 8.09
C GLU A 50 11.27 -6.24 8.02
N ALA A 51 10.44 -7.22 7.64
CA ALA A 51 8.98 -7.10 7.72
C ALA A 51 8.49 -6.99 9.17
N ILE A 52 9.09 -7.74 10.11
CA ILE A 52 8.75 -7.65 11.54
C ILE A 52 9.12 -6.25 12.07
N ALA A 53 10.32 -5.77 11.76
CA ALA A 53 10.79 -4.45 12.18
C ALA A 53 9.92 -3.31 11.60
N ALA A 54 9.41 -3.47 10.38
CA ALA A 54 8.52 -2.52 9.72
C ALA A 54 7.02 -2.73 10.04
N ASN A 55 6.68 -3.68 10.92
CA ASN A 55 5.30 -4.07 11.25
C ASN A 55 4.44 -4.40 10.00
N ASN A 56 5.04 -5.10 9.04
CA ASN A 56 4.51 -5.42 7.71
C ASN A 56 4.38 -6.94 7.50
N VAL A 57 3.96 -7.68 8.53
CA VAL A 57 3.77 -9.13 8.48
C VAL A 57 2.30 -9.45 8.25
N PHE A 58 2.02 -10.24 7.21
CA PHE A 58 0.68 -10.70 6.85
C PHE A 58 0.49 -12.19 7.19
N PHE A 59 -0.72 -12.69 7.02
CA PHE A 59 -1.03 -14.09 7.30
C PHE A 59 -0.26 -15.01 6.34
N TYR A 60 0.34 -16.09 6.84
CA TYR A 60 1.36 -16.85 6.11
C TYR A 60 0.91 -17.35 4.71
N ILE A 61 -0.37 -17.68 4.53
CA ILE A 61 -0.93 -18.13 3.23
C ILE A 61 -0.92 -17.07 2.13
N THR A 62 -0.73 -15.79 2.49
CA THR A 62 -0.68 -14.71 1.50
C THR A 62 0.68 -14.63 0.81
N TYR A 63 1.68 -15.38 1.29
CA TYR A 63 3.01 -15.42 0.70
C TYR A 63 3.11 -16.54 -0.34
N GLU A 64 3.68 -16.23 -1.50
CA GLU A 64 3.78 -17.12 -2.66
C GLU A 64 4.60 -18.41 -2.41
N TRP A 65 5.40 -18.45 -1.34
CA TRP A 65 6.16 -19.65 -0.98
C TRP A 65 5.26 -20.71 -0.33
N ASP A 66 4.24 -20.30 0.43
CA ASP A 66 3.31 -21.21 1.11
C ASP A 66 2.38 -21.92 0.11
N SER A 67 2.01 -21.23 -0.97
CA SER A 67 1.17 -21.81 -2.04
C SER A 67 1.92 -22.78 -2.97
N ARG A 68 3.25 -22.83 -2.90
CA ARG A 68 4.10 -23.70 -3.74
C ARG A 68 4.89 -24.76 -2.97
N GLY A 69 4.55 -25.02 -1.72
CA GLY A 69 5.01 -26.20 -0.99
C GLY A 69 6.54 -26.41 -1.05
N ALA A 70 7.31 -25.53 -0.43
CA ALA A 70 8.74 -25.74 -0.23
C ALA A 70 9.13 -25.32 1.18
N ALA A 71 8.88 -26.24 2.13
CA ALA A 71 9.21 -26.20 3.54
C ALA A 71 10.26 -25.16 3.98
N ILE A 72 9.90 -24.37 5.00
CA ILE A 72 10.83 -23.82 5.97
C ILE A 72 10.23 -23.94 7.37
N ASN A 73 10.35 -25.16 7.91
CA ASN A 73 11.00 -25.46 9.19
C ASN A 73 11.53 -26.89 9.15
#